data_AF-A0A330M4I9-F1
#
_entry.id   AF-A0A330M4I9-F1
#
_cell.length_a   1.000
_cell.length_b   1.000
_cell.length_c   1.000
_cell.angle_alpha   90.00
_cell.angle_beta   90.00
_cell.angle_gamma   90.00
#
_symmetry.space_group_name_H-M   'P 1'
#
loop_
_entity.id
_entity.type
_entity.pdbx_description
1 polymer ?
#
loop_
_entity_poly.entity_id
_entity_poly.type
_entity_poly.pdbx_seq_one_letter_code
_entity_poly.pdbx_strand_id
1 'polypeptide(L)'
;MSAVFALRLDNAVEDYLIEPAKDKYKRHCLVYLISRLCPFLTVEVIMESTDKLTDTNAILAYLYETFPLCFIAEGETKPLKIGLFQELAERLADDSKVSKTQLRIALRRYTSSWRYLKGVKAGVQRIDLEGKECGELEQEHVEHAQSTLKESQEKAKAKRVEKAAAARKEVQAAKQAKKSVPKRAKPAAKKPAKEPAPVVNLTPAVLNELKQNQRVSIKLGKSPVSGVIVDIKRNDVQVQLDSGLTIKVNVELIML
;
A
#
# COMPACT_ATOMS: atom_id res chain seq x y z
N MET A 1 23.08 -2.35 -46.20
CA MET A 1 21.79 -3.07 -46.18
C MET A 1 22.05 -4.35 -45.39
N SER A 2 21.57 -4.58 -44.18
CA SER A 2 20.30 -4.18 -43.58
C SER A 2 20.43 -4.07 -42.05
N ALA A 3 20.59 -2.84 -41.56
CA ALA A 3 20.45 -2.50 -40.14
C ALA A 3 18.97 -2.22 -39.75
N VAL A 4 18.02 -2.55 -40.63
CA VAL A 4 16.59 -2.25 -40.48
C VAL A 4 15.78 -3.46 -40.01
N PHE A 5 16.35 -4.68 -40.03
CA PHE A 5 15.62 -5.90 -39.64
C PHE A 5 15.69 -6.22 -38.15
N ALA A 6 16.67 -5.66 -37.42
CA ALA A 6 16.85 -5.92 -35.98
C ALA A 6 15.86 -5.15 -35.09
N LEU A 7 15.30 -4.03 -35.55
CA LEU A 7 14.37 -3.20 -34.78
C LEU A 7 12.89 -3.61 -34.91
N ARG A 8 12.59 -4.72 -35.61
CA ARG A 8 11.22 -5.24 -35.75
C ARG A 8 10.91 -6.40 -34.79
N LEU A 9 11.90 -6.93 -34.07
CA LEU A 9 11.70 -8.03 -33.11
C LEU A 9 11.57 -7.57 -31.65
N ASP A 10 12.03 -6.37 -31.31
CA ASP A 10 11.85 -5.84 -29.93
C ASP A 10 10.40 -5.41 -29.65
N ASN A 11 9.63 -5.01 -30.67
CA ASN A 11 8.24 -4.59 -30.49
C ASN A 11 7.21 -5.73 -30.44
N ALA A 12 7.62 -7.00 -30.62
CA ALA A 12 6.70 -8.15 -30.61
C ALA A 12 6.69 -8.90 -29.26
N VAL A 13 7.61 -8.59 -28.34
CA VAL A 13 7.68 -9.21 -27.01
C VAL A 13 6.83 -8.46 -25.97
N GLU A 14 6.49 -7.20 -26.22
CA GLU A 14 5.66 -6.39 -25.33
C GLU A 14 4.15 -6.74 -25.39
N ASP A 15 3.66 -7.34 -26.48
CA ASP A 15 2.21 -7.60 -26.66
C ASP A 15 1.73 -8.96 -26.11
N TYR A 16 2.62 -9.82 -25.59
CA TYR A 16 2.23 -11.12 -25.01
C TYR A 16 2.13 -11.14 -23.47
N LEU A 17 2.25 -9.98 -22.81
CA LEU A 17 2.14 -9.84 -21.36
C LEU A 17 0.81 -9.26 -20.87
N ILE A 18 -0.23 -9.38 -21.69
CA ILE A 18 -1.63 -9.20 -21.29
C ILE A 18 -2.35 -10.52 -21.53
N GLU A 19 -2.28 -11.44 -20.56
CA GLU A 19 -3.45 -12.09 -19.96
C GLU A 19 -3.06 -13.08 -18.84
N PRO A 20 -3.89 -13.21 -17.79
CA PRO A 20 -3.56 -13.94 -16.57
C PRO A 20 -3.69 -15.46 -16.77
N ALA A 21 -2.55 -16.15 -16.85
CA ALA A 21 -2.52 -17.61 -16.93
C ALA A 21 -2.95 -18.28 -15.61
N LYS A 22 -4.23 -18.63 -15.51
CA LYS A 22 -4.67 -19.86 -14.86
C LYS A 22 -4.16 -21.01 -15.71
N ASP A 23 -3.10 -21.70 -15.27
CA ASP A 23 -2.93 -23.15 -15.44
C ASP A 23 -1.55 -23.61 -14.96
N LYS A 24 -1.52 -24.18 -13.75
CA LYS A 24 -0.34 -24.72 -13.07
C LYS A 24 0.22 -26.01 -13.71
N TYR A 25 -0.47 -26.61 -14.69
CA TYR A 25 -0.19 -27.98 -15.11
C TYR A 25 0.63 -28.15 -16.40
N LYS A 26 0.83 -27.10 -17.21
CA LYS A 26 1.64 -27.21 -18.45
C LYS A 26 3.15 -27.02 -18.27
N ARG A 27 3.60 -26.47 -17.13
CA ARG A 27 5.03 -26.27 -16.84
C ARG A 27 5.75 -27.56 -16.42
N HIS A 28 5.01 -28.57 -15.94
CA HIS A 28 5.63 -29.78 -15.37
C HIS A 28 6.16 -30.76 -16.44
N CYS A 29 5.59 -30.79 -17.65
CA CYS A 29 6.09 -31.66 -18.72
C CYS A 29 7.35 -31.14 -19.42
N LEU A 30 7.55 -29.82 -19.50
CA LEU A 30 8.69 -29.24 -20.21
C LEU A 30 9.99 -29.32 -19.38
N VAL A 31 9.86 -29.35 -18.05
CA VAL A 31 10.99 -29.56 -17.12
C VAL A 31 11.53 -30.99 -17.20
N TYR A 32 10.68 -31.99 -17.48
CA TYR A 32 11.10 -33.40 -17.53
C TYR A 32 11.91 -33.77 -18.78
N LEU A 33 11.76 -33.01 -19.88
CA LEU A 33 12.47 -33.29 -21.13
C LEU A 33 13.86 -32.64 -21.18
N ILE A 34 14.07 -31.54 -20.45
CA ILE A 34 15.35 -30.80 -20.42
C ILE A 34 16.34 -31.45 -19.43
N SER A 35 15.85 -32.22 -18.45
CA SER A 35 16.69 -32.88 -17.44
C SER A 35 17.48 -34.10 -17.97
N ARG A 36 17.22 -34.56 -19.19
CA ARG A 36 17.81 -35.81 -19.74
C ARG A 36 18.90 -35.61 -20.80
N LEU A 37 19.26 -34.36 -21.16
CA LEU A 37 20.11 -34.09 -22.33
C LEU A 37 21.40 -33.28 -22.08
N CYS A 38 21.72 -32.85 -20.85
CA CYS A 38 22.99 -32.18 -20.56
C CYS A 38 23.48 -32.48 -19.13
N PRO A 39 24.50 -33.34 -18.93
CA PRO A 39 25.10 -33.55 -17.60
C PRO A 39 26.30 -32.62 -17.32
N PHE A 40 26.61 -31.65 -18.19
CA PHE A 40 27.84 -30.84 -18.09
C PHE A 40 27.61 -29.33 -18.06
N LEU A 41 26.60 -28.87 -17.32
CA LEU A 41 26.52 -27.46 -16.96
C LEU A 41 25.98 -27.35 -15.54
N THR A 42 26.89 -27.04 -14.62
CA THR A 42 26.57 -26.49 -13.30
C THR A 42 25.81 -25.19 -13.51
N VAL A 43 24.49 -25.31 -13.64
CA VAL A 43 23.58 -24.20 -13.40
C VAL A 43 23.30 -24.25 -11.91
N GLU A 44 24.02 -23.42 -11.16
CA GLU A 44 23.57 -23.01 -9.84
C GLU A 44 22.17 -22.42 -10.02
N VAL A 45 21.17 -23.23 -9.69
CA VAL A 45 19.80 -22.79 -9.60
C VAL A 45 19.75 -21.87 -8.39
N ILE A 46 19.91 -20.56 -8.60
CA ILE A 46 19.53 -19.54 -7.61
C ILE A 46 18.00 -19.55 -7.56
N MET A 47 17.46 -20.51 -6.82
CA MET A 47 16.07 -20.53 -6.42
C MET A 47 16.00 -19.96 -5.01
N GLU A 48 15.93 -18.64 -4.89
CA GLU A 48 15.46 -18.00 -3.66
C GLU A 48 15.05 -16.56 -3.94
N SER A 49 13.79 -16.22 -3.64
CA SER A 49 13.38 -14.86 -3.23
C SER A 49 11.85 -14.76 -3.15
N THR A 50 11.26 -15.42 -2.15
CA THR A 50 9.89 -15.12 -1.71
C THR A 50 9.82 -14.08 -0.58
N ASP A 51 10.97 -13.61 -0.09
CA ASP A 51 11.07 -12.62 1.01
C ASP A 51 11.49 -11.23 0.51
N LYS A 52 10.98 -10.81 -0.65
CA LYS A 52 11.28 -9.49 -1.21
C LYS A 52 10.57 -8.44 -0.37
N LEU A 53 11.32 -7.50 0.20
CA LEU A 53 10.69 -6.34 0.86
C LEU A 53 9.90 -5.56 -0.21
N THR A 54 8.58 -5.53 -0.07
CA THR A 54 7.69 -4.76 -0.97
C THR A 54 7.65 -3.28 -0.58
N ASP A 55 8.07 -2.96 0.63
CA ASP A 55 7.93 -1.63 1.19
C ASP A 55 9.11 -0.74 0.80
N THR A 56 8.81 0.27 -0.02
CA THR A 56 9.79 1.26 -0.51
C THR A 56 10.54 1.98 0.61
N ASN A 57 9.87 2.28 1.72
CA ASN A 57 10.51 2.93 2.87
C ASN A 57 11.49 1.99 3.59
N ALA A 58 11.19 0.69 3.64
CA ALA A 58 12.07 -0.29 4.26
C ALA A 58 13.33 -0.52 3.40
N ILE A 59 13.18 -0.48 2.06
CA ILE A 59 14.33 -0.51 1.13
C ILE A 59 15.19 0.74 1.33
N LEU A 60 14.59 1.92 1.50
CA LEU A 60 15.38 3.12 1.80
C LEU A 60 16.10 3.03 3.15
N ALA A 61 15.46 2.48 4.18
CA ALA A 61 16.09 2.22 5.46
C ALA A 61 17.32 1.30 5.30
N TYR A 62 17.18 0.20 4.55
CA TYR A 62 18.30 -0.69 4.24
C TYR A 62 19.43 0.06 3.50
N LEU A 63 19.11 0.89 2.52
CA LEU A 63 20.12 1.67 1.79
C LEU A 63 20.85 2.68 2.70
N TYR A 64 20.20 3.24 3.72
CA TYR A 64 20.86 4.11 4.70
C TYR A 64 21.86 3.34 5.57
N GLU A 65 21.57 2.07 5.90
CA GLU A 65 22.47 1.22 6.68
C GLU A 65 23.65 0.71 5.85
N THR A 66 23.39 0.27 4.62
CA THR A 66 24.42 -0.30 3.74
C THR A 66 25.34 0.77 3.15
N PHE A 67 24.82 1.96 2.85
CA PHE A 67 25.55 3.02 2.14
C PHE A 67 25.40 4.39 2.83
N PRO A 68 25.95 4.57 4.04
CA PRO A 68 25.77 5.80 4.84
C PRO A 68 26.43 7.04 4.23
N LEU A 69 27.44 6.85 3.38
CA LEU A 69 28.13 7.95 2.70
C LEU A 69 27.29 8.55 1.57
N CYS A 70 26.48 7.71 0.93
CA CYS A 70 25.70 8.07 -0.24
C CYS A 70 24.26 8.46 0.13
N PHE A 71 23.64 7.65 0.99
CA PHE A 71 22.29 7.87 1.47
C PHE A 71 22.32 8.35 2.91
N ILE A 72 21.83 9.57 3.13
CA ILE A 72 21.79 10.19 4.45
C ILE A 72 20.34 10.19 4.95
N ALA A 73 20.08 9.47 6.05
CA ALA A 73 18.75 9.37 6.64
C ALA A 73 18.29 10.71 7.26
N GLU A 74 19.21 11.41 7.93
CA GLU A 74 18.96 12.66 8.64
C GLU A 74 20.04 13.70 8.28
N GLY A 75 19.64 14.78 7.60
CA GLY A 75 20.55 15.85 7.20
C GLY A 75 20.31 16.39 5.79
N GLU A 76 21.27 17.17 5.30
CA GLU A 76 21.31 17.61 3.91
C GLU A 76 21.69 16.42 3.02
N THR A 77 20.78 16.05 2.12
CA THR A 77 21.03 14.98 1.14
C THR A 77 21.93 15.51 0.04
N LYS A 78 22.98 14.77 -0.31
CA LYS A 78 23.88 15.13 -1.40
C LYS A 78 23.31 14.68 -2.76
N PRO A 79 23.62 15.40 -3.87
CA PRO A 79 23.21 15.00 -5.21
C PRO A 79 23.85 13.68 -5.62
N LEU A 80 23.06 12.72 -6.12
CA LEU A 80 23.55 11.41 -6.54
C LEU A 80 24.13 11.43 -7.96
N LYS A 81 25.07 10.51 -8.23
CA LYS A 81 25.54 10.22 -9.60
C LYS A 81 24.42 9.73 -10.51
N ILE A 82 24.48 10.15 -11.77
CA ILE A 82 23.60 9.65 -12.82
C ILE A 82 23.98 8.20 -13.11
N GLY A 83 23.00 7.30 -13.09
CA GLY A 83 23.25 5.87 -13.35
C GLY A 83 23.68 5.07 -12.11
N LEU A 84 23.63 5.64 -10.90
CA LEU A 84 23.94 4.95 -9.65
C LEU A 84 23.12 3.66 -9.42
N PHE A 85 21.97 3.51 -10.10
CA PHE A 85 21.20 2.28 -10.11
C PHE A 85 21.97 1.06 -10.61
N GLN A 86 22.85 1.21 -11.62
CA GLN A 86 23.58 0.09 -12.20
C GLN A 86 24.59 -0.47 -11.19
N GLU A 87 25.37 0.42 -10.56
CA GLU A 87 26.34 0.05 -9.52
C GLU A 87 25.65 -0.59 -8.30
N LEU A 88 24.49 -0.05 -7.90
CA LEU A 88 23.69 -0.67 -6.84
C LEU A 88 23.17 -2.05 -7.23
N ALA A 89 22.71 -2.22 -8.46
CA ALA A 89 22.18 -3.49 -8.93
C ALA A 89 23.26 -4.57 -9.05
N GLU A 90 24.52 -4.19 -9.28
CA GLU A 90 25.67 -5.09 -9.27
C GLU A 90 26.06 -5.48 -7.84
N ARG A 91 26.15 -4.50 -6.91
CA ARG A 91 26.47 -4.79 -5.50
C ARG A 91 25.38 -5.54 -4.74
N LEU A 92 24.12 -5.31 -5.10
CA LEU A 92 22.96 -5.98 -4.50
C LEU A 92 22.48 -7.17 -5.33
N ALA A 93 23.20 -7.57 -6.39
CA ALA A 93 22.87 -8.78 -7.14
C ALA A 93 22.94 -10.03 -6.24
N ASP A 94 23.83 -10.00 -5.25
CA ASP A 94 24.06 -11.08 -4.30
C ASP A 94 23.04 -11.06 -3.14
N ASP A 95 22.37 -9.92 -2.91
CA ASP A 95 21.41 -9.74 -1.83
C ASP A 95 19.96 -9.98 -2.30
N SER A 96 19.42 -11.15 -1.97
CA SER A 96 18.03 -11.58 -2.28
C SER A 96 16.92 -10.69 -1.67
N LYS A 97 17.27 -9.78 -0.74
CA LYS A 97 16.32 -8.94 0.01
C LYS A 97 15.64 -7.86 -0.84
N VAL A 98 16.28 -7.37 -1.90
CA VAL A 98 15.79 -6.23 -2.70
C VAL A 98 15.72 -6.58 -4.19
N SER A 99 14.54 -6.40 -4.79
CA SER A 99 14.37 -6.56 -6.24
C SER A 99 14.79 -5.29 -7.00
N LYS A 100 15.41 -5.46 -8.17
CA LYS A 100 15.80 -4.37 -9.10
C LYS A 100 14.65 -3.40 -9.40
N THR A 101 13.42 -3.91 -9.56
CA THR A 101 12.24 -3.07 -9.78
C THR A 101 11.93 -2.21 -8.57
N GLN A 102 11.98 -2.78 -7.37
CA GLN A 102 11.69 -2.07 -6.14
C GLN A 102 12.77 -1.04 -5.81
N LEU A 103 14.03 -1.35 -6.10
CA LEU A 103 15.15 -0.41 -5.98
C LEU A 103 14.93 0.83 -6.84
N ARG A 104 14.47 0.67 -8.08
CA ARG A 104 14.15 1.80 -8.97
C ARG A 104 13.03 2.68 -8.41
N ILE A 105 11.99 2.06 -7.84
CA ILE A 105 10.87 2.79 -7.22
C ILE A 105 11.38 3.54 -5.98
N ALA A 106 12.20 2.91 -5.15
CA ALA A 106 12.79 3.52 -3.95
C ALA A 106 13.68 4.72 -4.31
N LEU A 107 14.56 4.59 -5.32
CA LEU A 107 15.40 5.69 -5.80
C LEU A 107 14.56 6.85 -6.35
N ARG A 108 13.53 6.57 -7.15
CA ARG A 108 12.62 7.60 -7.65
C ARG A 108 11.91 8.33 -6.50
N ARG A 109 11.54 7.59 -5.44
CA ARG A 109 10.93 8.19 -4.24
C ARG A 109 11.93 9.06 -3.47
N TYR A 110 13.19 8.65 -3.39
CA TYR A 110 14.26 9.42 -2.76
C TYR A 110 14.52 10.73 -3.49
N THR A 111 14.71 10.69 -4.81
CA THR A 111 15.07 11.87 -5.62
C THR A 111 13.93 12.87 -5.81
N SER A 112 12.68 12.45 -5.66
CA SER A 112 11.50 13.34 -5.69
C SER A 112 11.14 13.92 -4.32
N SER A 113 11.88 13.56 -3.25
CA SER A 113 11.66 14.10 -1.91
C SER A 113 12.01 15.59 -1.87
N TRP A 114 11.24 16.37 -1.12
CA TRP A 114 11.56 17.78 -0.85
C TRP A 114 12.94 17.94 -0.19
N ARG A 115 13.39 16.94 0.58
CA ARG A 115 14.72 16.95 1.18
C ARG A 115 15.80 16.90 0.08
N TYR A 116 15.63 16.00 -0.89
CA TYR A 116 16.54 15.85 -2.02
C TYR A 116 16.60 17.11 -2.88
N LEU A 117 15.45 17.65 -3.28
CA LEU A 117 15.38 18.86 -4.10
C LEU A 117 16.03 20.08 -3.43
N LYS A 118 16.08 20.14 -2.09
CA LYS A 118 16.78 21.20 -1.34
C LYS A 118 18.30 21.01 -1.29
N GLY A 119 18.76 19.77 -1.39
CA GLY A 119 20.18 19.42 -1.43
C GLY A 119 20.84 19.68 -2.79
N VAL A 120 20.03 19.82 -3.84
CA VAL A 120 20.49 20.22 -5.19
C VAL A 120 20.77 21.72 -5.20
N LYS A 121 22.02 22.10 -4.88
CA LYS A 121 22.53 23.47 -4.89
C LYS A 121 23.65 23.61 -5.92
N ALA A 122 23.79 24.79 -6.51
CA ALA A 122 24.87 25.06 -7.46
C ALA A 122 26.24 24.88 -6.79
N GLY A 123 27.16 24.19 -7.47
CA GLY A 123 28.53 23.95 -7.00
C GLY A 123 28.73 22.73 -6.10
N VAL A 124 27.69 21.92 -5.85
CA VAL A 124 27.85 20.64 -5.13
C VAL A 124 28.13 19.54 -6.15
N GLN A 125 29.21 18.78 -5.92
CA GLN A 125 29.55 17.64 -6.76
C GLN A 125 28.61 16.46 -6.49
N ARG A 126 28.36 15.65 -7.52
CA ARG A 126 27.59 14.42 -7.38
C ARG A 126 28.40 13.39 -6.62
N ILE A 127 27.75 12.55 -5.85
CA ILE A 127 28.40 11.50 -5.05
C ILE A 127 28.11 10.10 -5.56
N ASP A 128 29.12 9.25 -5.46
CA ASP A 128 29.06 7.81 -5.75
C ASP A 128 28.74 7.00 -4.50
N LEU A 129 28.52 5.69 -4.69
CA LEU A 129 28.32 4.73 -3.61
C LEU A 129 29.46 4.72 -2.59
N GLU A 130 30.68 4.99 -3.05
CA GLU A 130 31.89 5.05 -2.22
C GLU A 130 32.11 6.44 -1.60
N GLY A 131 31.21 7.40 -1.84
CA GLY A 131 31.33 8.78 -1.35
C GLY A 131 32.34 9.63 -2.12
N LYS A 132 32.85 9.14 -3.25
CA LYS A 132 33.70 9.92 -4.16
C LYS A 132 32.84 10.90 -4.94
N GLU A 133 33.40 12.07 -5.19
CA GLU A 133 32.77 13.09 -6.02
C GLU A 133 32.92 12.69 -7.50
N CYS A 134 31.80 12.55 -8.21
CA CYS A 134 31.76 11.99 -9.55
C CYS A 134 30.83 12.82 -10.46
N GLY A 135 31.42 13.86 -11.06
CA GLY A 135 30.75 14.73 -12.03
C GLY A 135 30.14 15.98 -11.42
N GLU A 136 30.20 17.05 -12.19
CA GLU A 136 29.69 18.36 -11.81
C GLU A 136 28.16 18.42 -11.97
N LEU A 137 27.53 19.22 -11.11
CA LEU A 137 26.11 19.51 -11.21
C LEU A 137 25.92 20.75 -12.09
N GLU A 138 25.34 20.53 -13.28
CA GLU A 138 25.02 21.60 -14.20
C GLU A 138 23.93 22.53 -13.65
N GLN A 139 24.05 23.83 -13.97
CA GLN A 139 23.15 24.88 -13.45
C GLN A 139 21.69 24.63 -13.84
N GLU A 140 21.44 24.08 -15.04
CA GLU A 140 20.10 23.73 -15.52
C GLU A 140 19.37 22.76 -14.57
N HIS A 141 20.09 21.80 -14.00
CA HIS A 141 19.52 20.84 -13.06
C HIS A 141 19.15 21.49 -11.72
N VAL A 142 19.90 22.51 -11.30
CA VAL A 142 19.60 23.29 -10.10
C VAL A 142 18.33 24.10 -10.30
N GLU A 143 18.20 24.77 -11.44
CA GLU A 143 17.02 25.56 -11.77
C GLU A 143 15.76 24.70 -11.84
N HIS A 144 15.83 23.55 -12.52
CA HIS A 144 14.72 22.60 -12.59
C HIS A 144 14.34 22.01 -11.22
N ALA A 145 15.32 21.74 -10.35
CA ALA A 145 15.04 21.27 -9.00
C ALA A 145 14.33 22.35 -8.15
N GLN A 146 14.76 23.61 -8.28
CA GLN A 146 14.15 24.73 -7.57
C GLN A 146 12.73 25.03 -8.07
N SER A 147 12.48 24.97 -9.38
CA SER A 147 11.13 25.15 -9.94
C SER A 147 10.20 24.03 -9.47
N THR A 148 10.65 22.77 -9.54
CA THR A 148 9.89 21.60 -9.06
C THR A 148 9.55 21.71 -7.57
N LEU A 149 10.49 22.21 -6.75
CA LEU A 149 10.28 22.42 -5.32
C LEU A 149 9.18 23.45 -5.06
N LYS A 150 9.21 24.59 -5.78
CA LYS A 150 8.18 25.65 -5.63
C LYS A 150 6.80 25.12 -5.99
N GLU A 151 6.66 24.50 -7.17
CA GLU A 151 5.40 23.92 -7.62
C GLU A 151 4.86 22.85 -6.67
N SER A 152 5.73 21.95 -6.20
CA SER A 152 5.34 20.86 -5.30
C SER A 152 4.88 21.38 -3.94
N GLN A 153 5.54 22.43 -3.42
CA GLN A 153 5.14 23.07 -2.18
C GLN A 153 3.79 23.80 -2.30
N GLU A 154 3.55 24.51 -3.41
CA GLU A 154 2.27 25.17 -3.65
C GLU A 154 1.12 24.17 -3.80
N LYS A 155 1.32 23.12 -4.60
CA LYS A 155 0.37 22.01 -4.75
C LYS A 155 0.08 21.33 -3.40
N ALA A 156 1.09 21.14 -2.56
CA ALA A 156 0.90 20.57 -1.23
C ALA A 156 0.19 21.52 -0.26
N LYS A 157 0.47 22.82 -0.30
CA LYS A 157 -0.23 23.83 0.51
C LYS A 157 -1.71 23.87 0.14
N ALA A 158 -2.05 23.93 -1.15
CA ALA A 158 -3.44 23.89 -1.63
C ALA A 158 -4.18 22.64 -1.10
N LYS A 159 -3.60 21.45 -1.29
CA LYS A 159 -4.17 20.19 -0.79
C LYS A 159 -4.32 20.16 0.74
N ARG A 160 -3.41 20.78 1.50
CA ARG A 160 -3.51 20.85 2.97
C ARG A 160 -4.66 21.77 3.40
N VAL A 161 -4.87 22.89 2.73
CA VAL A 161 -5.98 23.80 3.02
C VAL A 161 -7.32 23.13 2.72
N GLU A 162 -7.45 22.47 1.57
CA GLU A 162 -8.66 21.71 1.21
C GLU A 162 -8.97 20.61 2.22
N LYS A 163 -7.97 19.80 2.59
CA LYS A 163 -8.13 18.73 3.60
C LYS A 163 -8.47 19.29 4.97
N ALA A 164 -7.87 20.41 5.38
CA ALA A 164 -8.17 21.05 6.65
C ALA A 164 -9.60 21.63 6.67
N ALA A 165 -10.07 22.19 5.55
CA ALA A 165 -11.44 22.66 5.41
C ALA A 165 -12.46 21.52 5.44
N ALA A 166 -12.18 20.41 4.75
CA ALA A 166 -13.00 19.20 4.80
C ALA A 166 -13.06 18.60 6.21
N ALA A 167 -11.91 18.43 6.87
CA ALA A 167 -11.85 17.93 8.24
C ALA A 167 -12.56 18.84 9.24
N ARG A 168 -12.47 20.18 9.08
CA ARG A 168 -13.22 21.13 9.91
C ARG A 168 -14.73 21.00 9.71
N LYS A 169 -15.20 20.81 8.46
CA LYS A 169 -16.63 20.58 8.17
C LYS A 169 -17.13 19.27 8.79
N GLU A 170 -16.35 18.19 8.70
CA GLU A 170 -16.70 16.91 9.32
C GLU A 170 -16.77 17.00 10.86
N VAL A 171 -15.80 17.68 11.49
CA VAL A 171 -15.80 17.87 12.95
C VAL A 171 -16.94 18.78 13.41
N GLN A 172 -17.30 19.81 12.63
CA GLN A 172 -18.43 20.68 12.93
C GLN A 172 -19.77 19.96 12.78
N ALA A 173 -19.96 19.16 11.73
CA ALA A 173 -21.15 18.34 11.55
C ALA A 173 -21.33 17.31 12.69
N ALA A 174 -20.23 16.67 13.12
CA ALA A 174 -20.25 15.74 14.26
C ALA A 174 -20.54 16.44 15.61
N LYS A 175 -20.13 17.69 15.80
CA LYS A 175 -20.46 18.49 17.00
C LYS A 175 -21.91 18.98 17.00
N GLN A 176 -22.46 19.36 15.84
CA GLN A 176 -23.86 19.79 15.72
C GLN A 176 -24.83 18.62 15.97
N ALA A 177 -24.52 17.42 15.47
CA ALA A 177 -25.31 16.21 15.74
C ALA A 177 -25.33 15.79 17.22
N LYS A 178 -24.31 16.16 18.02
CA LYS A 178 -24.27 15.91 19.47
C LYS A 178 -24.99 16.97 20.31
N LYS A 179 -25.24 18.17 19.76
CA LYS A 179 -25.92 19.28 20.46
C LYS A 179 -27.43 19.31 20.24
N SER A 180 -27.96 18.54 19.29
CA SER A 180 -29.39 18.49 18.94
C SER A 180 -30.20 17.42 19.67
N VAL A 181 -29.65 16.70 20.66
CA VAL A 181 -30.47 15.89 21.58
C VAL A 181 -31.01 16.83 22.66
N PRO A 182 -32.32 17.17 22.66
CA PRO A 182 -32.88 18.04 23.68
C PRO A 182 -32.83 17.30 25.01
N LYS A 183 -32.13 17.90 25.98
CA LYS A 183 -32.14 17.49 27.38
C LYS A 183 -33.55 17.65 27.91
N ARG A 184 -34.36 16.58 27.80
CA ARG A 184 -35.73 16.53 28.32
C ARG A 184 -35.67 16.86 29.82
N ALA A 185 -36.28 17.98 30.17
CA ALA A 185 -36.43 18.43 31.55
C ALA A 185 -37.07 17.33 32.39
N LYS A 186 -36.51 17.11 33.57
CA LYS A 186 -36.90 16.11 34.55
C LYS A 186 -38.11 16.67 35.34
N PRO A 187 -39.31 16.07 35.30
CA PRO A 187 -40.34 16.36 36.29
C PRO A 187 -40.11 15.47 37.51
N ALA A 188 -40.14 16.08 38.70
CA ALA A 188 -40.03 15.40 39.97
C ALA A 188 -41.32 14.66 40.36
N ALA A 189 -41.12 13.57 41.11
CA ALA A 189 -42.05 12.91 42.04
C ALA A 189 -43.19 12.02 41.47
N LYS A 190 -43.03 10.70 41.62
CA LYS A 190 -43.65 9.89 42.71
C LYS A 190 -43.37 8.40 42.47
N LYS A 191 -42.80 7.71 43.48
CA LYS A 191 -42.89 6.25 43.66
C LYS A 191 -44.30 5.94 44.21
N PRO A 192 -44.94 4.80 43.86
CA PRO A 192 -44.64 3.55 44.57
C PRO A 192 -44.68 2.23 43.75
N ALA A 193 -43.79 1.32 44.17
CA ALA A 193 -43.81 -0.16 44.23
C ALA A 193 -44.37 -1.09 43.11
N LYS A 194 -43.57 -2.18 42.91
CA LYS A 194 -43.91 -3.55 42.44
C LYS A 194 -43.97 -3.72 40.91
N GLU A 195 -43.34 -4.67 40.20
CA GLU A 195 -42.57 -5.91 40.44
C GLU A 195 -41.61 -6.09 39.21
N PRO A 196 -40.54 -6.91 39.28
CA PRO A 196 -39.39 -6.85 38.35
C PRO A 196 -39.51 -7.81 37.15
N ALA A 197 -39.37 -7.30 35.92
CA ALA A 197 -39.01 -8.07 34.72
C ALA A 197 -38.66 -7.11 33.55
N PRO A 198 -37.82 -7.51 32.58
CA PRO A 198 -36.43 -7.95 32.71
C PRO A 198 -35.47 -6.94 32.06
N VAL A 199 -34.23 -6.97 32.52
CA VAL A 199 -33.10 -6.21 31.98
C VAL A 199 -32.86 -6.64 30.53
N VAL A 200 -33.03 -5.69 29.59
CA VAL A 200 -32.66 -5.86 28.18
C VAL A 200 -31.14 -5.93 28.10
N ASN A 201 -30.62 -7.16 28.14
CA ASN A 201 -29.22 -7.45 27.91
C ASN A 201 -28.97 -7.47 26.40
N LEU A 202 -28.23 -6.48 25.91
CA LEU A 202 -27.56 -6.56 24.62
C LEU A 202 -26.40 -7.56 24.76
N THR A 203 -26.68 -8.85 24.52
CA THR A 203 -25.65 -9.90 24.50
C THR A 203 -25.15 -10.11 23.07
N PRO A 204 -23.82 -10.14 22.84
CA PRO A 204 -23.27 -10.58 21.56
C PRO A 204 -23.74 -12.01 21.26
N ALA A 205 -24.17 -12.26 20.03
CA ALA A 205 -24.77 -13.51 19.60
C ALA A 205 -23.84 -14.70 19.88
N VAL A 206 -24.25 -15.58 20.80
CA VAL A 206 -23.65 -16.90 20.97
C VAL A 206 -24.18 -17.79 19.84
N LEU A 207 -23.27 -18.55 19.25
CA LEU A 207 -23.40 -19.46 18.09
C LEU A 207 -24.56 -20.49 18.13
N ASN A 208 -25.41 -20.50 19.16
CA ASN A 208 -26.45 -21.51 19.38
C ASN A 208 -27.90 -21.00 19.20
N GLU A 209 -28.14 -19.72 18.91
CA GLU A 209 -29.52 -19.17 18.80
C GLU A 209 -29.85 -18.52 17.44
N LEU A 210 -28.93 -18.55 16.47
CA LEU A 210 -29.20 -18.00 15.14
C LEU A 210 -30.16 -18.91 14.36
N LYS A 211 -31.40 -18.45 14.19
CA LYS A 211 -32.40 -19.13 13.35
C LYS A 211 -32.33 -18.59 11.92
N GLN A 212 -32.44 -19.47 10.94
CA GLN A 212 -32.64 -19.08 9.53
C GLN A 212 -33.86 -18.16 9.45
N ASN A 213 -33.77 -17.08 8.66
CA ASN A 213 -34.75 -15.98 8.57
C ASN A 213 -34.83 -15.00 9.76
N GLN A 214 -33.85 -14.98 10.66
CA GLN A 214 -33.78 -13.96 11.70
C GLN A 214 -33.27 -12.62 11.15
N ARG A 215 -33.90 -11.52 11.56
CA ARG A 215 -33.47 -10.16 11.22
C ARG A 215 -32.29 -9.78 12.10
N VAL A 216 -31.16 -9.47 11.48
CA VAL A 216 -29.91 -9.14 12.17
C VAL A 216 -29.32 -7.84 11.63
N SER A 217 -28.56 -7.14 12.46
CA SER A 217 -27.87 -5.91 12.08
C SER A 217 -26.39 -6.16 11.88
N ILE A 218 -25.87 -5.90 10.68
CA ILE A 218 -24.47 -6.11 10.33
C ILE A 218 -23.73 -4.79 10.37
N LYS A 219 -22.57 -4.77 11.04
CA LYS A 219 -21.64 -3.62 10.98
C LYS A 219 -20.80 -3.66 9.70
N LEU A 220 -21.34 -3.13 8.60
CA LEU A 220 -20.59 -2.90 7.36
C LEU A 220 -19.98 -1.49 7.39
N GLY A 221 -18.73 -1.39 7.88
CA GLY A 221 -18.02 -0.12 7.97
C GLY A 221 -18.53 0.79 9.08
N LYS A 222 -19.05 1.99 8.74
CA LYS A 222 -19.44 3.03 9.72
C LYS A 222 -20.92 3.06 10.05
N SER A 223 -21.77 2.33 9.32
CA SER A 223 -23.22 2.31 9.51
C SER A 223 -23.73 0.87 9.67
N PRO A 224 -24.55 0.59 10.71
CA PRO A 224 -25.20 -0.71 10.83
C PRO A 224 -26.28 -0.87 9.75
N VAL A 225 -26.25 -1.99 9.02
CA VAL A 225 -27.21 -2.30 7.95
C VAL A 225 -28.02 -3.52 8.36
N SER A 226 -29.35 -3.46 8.26
CA SER A 226 -30.22 -4.58 8.63
C SER A 226 -30.41 -5.57 7.49
N GLY A 227 -30.35 -6.86 7.79
CA GLY A 227 -30.58 -7.93 6.83
C GLY A 227 -31.21 -9.16 7.47
N VAL A 228 -31.50 -10.16 6.66
CA VAL A 228 -32.07 -11.44 7.06
C VAL A 228 -31.06 -12.55 6.76
N ILE A 229 -30.86 -13.45 7.72
CA ILE A 229 -29.94 -14.59 7.55
C ILE A 229 -30.58 -15.64 6.63
N VAL A 230 -29.93 -15.94 5.51
CA VAL A 230 -30.39 -16.93 4.52
C VAL A 230 -29.78 -18.30 4.81
N ASP A 231 -28.49 -18.36 5.12
CA ASP A 231 -27.80 -19.63 5.37
C ASP A 231 -26.67 -19.45 6.39
N ILE A 232 -26.46 -20.47 7.23
CA ILE A 232 -25.47 -20.48 8.32
C ILE A 232 -24.52 -21.65 8.07
N LYS A 233 -23.29 -21.35 7.66
CA LYS A 233 -22.19 -22.32 7.64
C LYS A 233 -21.27 -22.01 8.81
N ARG A 234 -20.70 -23.04 9.45
CA ARG A 234 -20.03 -23.02 10.76
C ARG A 234 -19.28 -21.73 11.14
N ASN A 235 -18.59 -21.06 10.21
CA ASN A 235 -17.95 -19.75 10.43
C ASN A 235 -18.46 -18.60 9.52
N ASP A 236 -19.15 -18.90 8.41
CA ASP A 236 -19.60 -17.93 7.42
C ASP A 236 -21.13 -17.87 7.39
N VAL A 237 -21.71 -16.71 7.72
CA VAL A 237 -23.15 -16.47 7.64
C VAL A 237 -23.45 -15.73 6.34
N GLN A 238 -24.34 -16.27 5.52
CA GLN A 238 -24.88 -15.56 4.36
C GLN A 238 -26.09 -14.75 4.78
N VAL A 239 -25.94 -13.42 4.70
CA VAL A 239 -27.01 -12.49 5.06
C VAL A 239 -27.45 -11.76 3.80
N GLN A 240 -28.75 -11.81 3.51
CA GLN A 240 -29.38 -10.99 2.50
C GLN A 240 -29.79 -9.68 3.15
N LEU A 241 -29.20 -8.58 2.69
CA LEU A 241 -29.61 -7.26 3.13
C LEU A 241 -31.02 -6.92 2.62
N ASP A 242 -31.69 -5.97 3.25
CA ASP A 242 -32.93 -5.37 2.75
C ASP A 242 -32.79 -4.75 1.35
N SER A 243 -31.56 -4.40 0.96
CA SER A 243 -31.19 -3.97 -0.39
C SER A 243 -31.17 -5.10 -1.43
N GLY A 244 -31.45 -6.35 -1.03
CA GLY A 244 -31.47 -7.51 -1.93
C GLY A 244 -30.10 -8.11 -2.24
N LEU A 245 -29.02 -7.56 -1.69
CA LEU A 245 -27.65 -8.04 -1.86
C LEU A 245 -27.29 -9.09 -0.80
N THR A 246 -26.77 -10.24 -1.22
CA THR A 246 -26.32 -11.32 -0.32
C THR A 246 -24.83 -11.21 -0.05
N ILE A 247 -24.45 -11.05 1.23
CA ILE A 247 -23.06 -10.90 1.65
C ILE A 247 -22.70 -12.04 2.61
N LYS A 248 -21.52 -12.63 2.41
CA LYS A 248 -20.91 -13.55 3.37
C LYS A 248 -20.22 -12.74 4.45
N VAL A 249 -20.67 -12.87 5.69
CA VAL A 249 -20.18 -12.09 6.83
C VAL A 249 -19.83 -13.03 7.98
N ASN A 250 -18.71 -12.72 8.65
CA ASN A 250 -18.28 -13.43 9.86
C ASN A 250 -19.21 -13.11 11.03
N VAL A 251 -19.41 -14.10 11.91
CA VAL A 251 -20.31 -14.01 13.08
C VAL A 251 -19.99 -12.82 14.00
N GLU A 252 -18.74 -12.40 14.09
CA GLU A 252 -18.27 -11.29 14.93
C GLU A 252 -18.85 -9.92 14.54
N LEU A 253 -19.27 -9.75 13.28
CA LEU A 253 -19.79 -8.48 12.75
C LEU A 253 -21.32 -8.41 12.77
N ILE A 254 -21.98 -9.46 13.26
CA ILE A 254 -23.44 -9.58 13.36
C ILE A 254 -23.86 -9.21 14.78
N MET A 255 -24.80 -8.27 14.88
CA MET A 255 -25.46 -7.89 16.13
C MET A 255 -26.95 -8.21 16.05
N LEU A 256 -27.47 -8.73 17.18
CA LEU A 256 -28.89 -9.04 17.40
C LEU A 256 -29.59 -7.87 18.11
#